data_AF-A0A0D8Y2B3-F1
#
_entry.id   AF-A0A0D8Y2B3-F1
#
_cell.length_a   1.000
_cell.length_b   1.000
_cell.length_c   1.000
_cell.angle_alpha   90.00
_cell.angle_beta   90.00
_cell.angle_gamma   90.00
#
_symmetry.space_group_name_H-M   'P 1'
#
loop_
_entity.id
_entity.type
_entity.pdbx_description
1 polymer ?
#
loop_
_entity_poly.entity_id
_entity_poly.type
_entity_poly.pdbx_seq_one_letter_code
_entity_poly.pdbx_strand_id
1 'polypeptide(L)'
;MSLVTSLRPRNSSIGLFRPPYPICRRIEWNMHINCLERRLRKIFVYYSRIVVHYPLPFIVLPVLISTVLSTGLQRHGQTLMKETLDLYTPTNAQARIELKHLDSLFHINDSDPFYAIRRYDNRRAGYIIVTHRNEGENILNPIAVYAATHLWAAVQSLAVEDKEHRKINYPEICVKFPISPEFDRLLLHTFLNLNLTAIVLMHIDS
;
A
#
# COMPACT_ATOMS: atom_id res chain seq x y z
N MET A 1 5.55 -57.11 -66.13
CA MET A 1 6.75 -56.37 -66.58
C MET A 1 7.00 -55.32 -65.51
N SER A 2 7.90 -55.56 -64.55
CA SER A 2 9.35 -55.31 -64.67
C SER A 2 9.62 -53.87 -65.09
N LEU A 3 10.43 -53.02 -64.45
CA LEU A 3 11.25 -53.04 -63.25
C LEU A 3 11.68 -51.55 -63.09
N VAL A 4 11.61 -51.00 -61.87
CA VAL A 4 12.73 -50.34 -61.17
C VAL A 4 13.53 -49.22 -61.87
N THR A 5 13.57 -48.05 -61.23
CA THR A 5 14.76 -47.28 -60.76
C THR A 5 14.26 -45.89 -60.33
N SER A 6 14.74 -45.17 -59.31
CA SER A 6 15.71 -45.40 -58.24
C SER A 6 15.51 -44.25 -57.24
N LEU A 7 15.42 -44.57 -55.94
CA LEU A 7 15.50 -43.62 -54.82
C LEU A 7 16.96 -43.19 -54.62
N ARG A 8 17.22 -41.90 -54.35
CA ARG A 8 17.99 -41.43 -53.18
C ARG A 8 18.06 -39.89 -53.03
N PRO A 9 18.35 -39.40 -51.81
CA PRO A 9 17.90 -38.11 -51.27
C PRO A 9 19.05 -37.09 -51.14
N ARG A 10 18.71 -35.82 -50.90
CA ARG A 10 19.61 -34.76 -50.40
C ARG A 10 18.75 -33.53 -50.08
N ASN A 11 18.87 -32.77 -49.01
CA ASN A 11 19.56 -32.78 -47.73
C ASN A 11 18.99 -31.56 -46.98
N SER A 12 18.99 -31.63 -45.66
CA SER A 12 18.72 -30.52 -44.75
C SER A 12 19.59 -29.29 -45.06
N SER A 13 18.99 -28.09 -45.02
CA SER A 13 19.62 -26.78 -44.77
C SER A 13 18.46 -25.79 -44.63
N ILE A 14 17.93 -25.54 -43.42
CA ILE A 14 18.42 -24.52 -42.49
C ILE A 14 19.02 -23.33 -43.23
N GLY A 15 18.26 -22.24 -43.28
CA GLY A 15 18.76 -20.94 -43.71
C GLY A 15 17.80 -20.22 -44.66
N LEU A 16 16.94 -19.37 -44.09
CA LEU A 16 16.86 -17.95 -44.42
C LEU A 16 15.70 -17.37 -43.61
N PHE A 17 16.02 -16.84 -42.43
CA PHE A 17 15.14 -15.87 -41.77
C PHE A 17 15.21 -14.57 -42.58
N ARG A 18 14.51 -14.51 -43.71
CA ARG A 18 14.23 -13.23 -44.39
C ARG A 18 13.13 -12.54 -43.59
N PRO A 19 13.34 -11.34 -43.02
CA PRO A 19 12.20 -10.54 -42.63
C PRO A 19 11.43 -10.15 -43.90
N PRO A 20 10.09 -10.33 -43.95
CA PRO A 20 9.29 -9.87 -45.07
C PRO A 20 9.13 -8.35 -44.91
N TYR A 21 9.76 -7.56 -45.77
CA TYR A 21 9.35 -6.16 -45.96
C TYR A 21 8.17 -6.15 -46.93
N PRO A 22 6.99 -5.64 -46.53
CA PRO A 22 5.88 -5.52 -47.44
C PRO A 22 6.14 -4.42 -48.49
N ILE A 23 5.53 -4.67 -49.62
CA ILE A 23 5.51 -3.90 -50.86
C ILE A 23 5.19 -2.42 -50.58
N CYS A 24 6.12 -1.53 -50.92
CA CYS A 24 5.93 -0.08 -50.85
C CYS A 24 4.98 0.37 -51.97
N ARG A 25 3.68 0.44 -51.67
CA ARG A 25 2.68 1.04 -52.56
C ARG A 25 2.75 2.57 -52.44
N ARG A 26 2.86 3.21 -53.60
CA ARG A 26 2.96 4.64 -53.90
C ARG A 26 2.09 5.53 -52.99
N ILE A 27 2.74 6.36 -52.17
CA ILE A 27 2.17 7.55 -51.54
C ILE A 27 3.18 8.69 -51.71
N GLU A 28 2.77 9.71 -52.44
CA GLU A 28 3.56 10.86 -52.86
C GLU A 28 3.58 11.92 -51.74
N TRP A 29 4.38 11.68 -50.69
CA TRP A 29 4.70 12.67 -49.66
C TRP A 29 6.20 12.69 -49.37
N ASN A 30 6.85 13.76 -49.86
CA ASN A 30 8.14 14.31 -49.48
C ASN A 30 9.41 13.45 -49.65
N MET A 31 10.26 13.91 -50.59
CA MET A 31 11.68 13.56 -50.75
C MET A 31 12.49 13.54 -49.43
N HIS A 32 12.04 14.27 -48.41
CA HIS A 32 12.62 14.29 -47.08
C HIS A 32 12.46 12.96 -46.31
N ILE A 33 11.30 12.31 -46.40
CA ILE A 33 11.05 10.99 -45.78
C ILE A 33 11.92 9.93 -46.45
N ASN A 34 12.03 9.96 -47.77
CA ASN A 34 12.87 9.03 -48.53
C ASN A 34 14.37 9.18 -48.18
N CYS A 35 14.83 10.39 -47.86
CA CYS A 35 16.20 10.63 -47.40
C CYS A 35 16.43 10.06 -45.99
N LEU A 36 15.48 10.28 -45.07
CA LEU A 36 15.51 9.73 -43.72
C LEU A 36 15.48 8.20 -43.74
N GLU A 37 14.62 7.60 -44.56
CA GLU A 37 14.50 6.16 -44.72
C GLU A 37 15.82 5.53 -45.20
N ARG A 38 16.48 6.16 -46.19
CA ARG A 38 17.78 5.69 -46.68
C ARG A 38 18.86 5.76 -45.60
N ARG A 39 18.84 6.80 -44.76
CA ARG A 39 19.80 6.94 -43.64
C ARG A 39 19.53 5.91 -42.55
N LEU A 40 18.29 5.75 -42.11
CA LEU A 40 17.88 4.76 -41.11
C LEU A 40 18.18 3.33 -41.58
N ARG A 41 17.91 3.02 -42.86
CA ARG A 41 18.24 1.72 -43.45
C ARG A 41 19.74 1.43 -43.37
N LYS A 42 20.59 2.41 -43.71
CA LYS A 42 22.06 2.25 -43.60
C LYS A 42 22.50 2.01 -42.15
N ILE A 43 21.95 2.77 -41.21
CA ILE A 43 22.25 2.63 -39.77
C ILE A 43 21.82 1.24 -39.28
N PHE A 44 20.62 0.78 -39.66
CA PHE A 44 20.11 -0.51 -39.22
C PHE A 44 20.89 -1.69 -39.82
N VAL A 45 21.29 -1.61 -41.08
CA VAL A 45 22.15 -2.62 -41.73
C VAL A 45 23.54 -2.67 -41.06
N TYR A 46 24.10 -1.51 -40.72
CA TYR A 46 25.37 -1.44 -40.00
C TYR A 46 25.27 -2.00 -38.57
N TYR A 47 24.25 -1.58 -37.84
CA TYR A 47 23.96 -2.04 -36.47
C TYR A 47 23.71 -3.55 -36.42
N SER A 48 22.86 -4.08 -37.31
CA SER A 48 22.58 -5.53 -37.37
C SER A 48 23.84 -6.34 -37.72
N ARG A 49 24.74 -5.84 -38.57
CA ARG A 49 26.05 -6.47 -38.82
C ARG A 49 26.89 -6.58 -37.55
N ILE A 50 26.90 -5.54 -36.72
CA ILE A 50 27.65 -5.54 -35.45
C ILE A 50 27.03 -6.53 -34.45
N VAL A 51 25.70 -6.52 -34.32
CA VAL A 51 24.98 -7.42 -33.39
C VAL A 51 25.17 -8.89 -33.77
N VAL A 52 25.17 -9.22 -35.07
CA VAL A 52 25.41 -10.59 -35.53
C VAL A 52 26.86 -11.03 -35.31
N HIS A 53 27.83 -10.11 -35.42
CA HIS A 53 29.25 -10.42 -35.20
C HIS A 53 29.59 -10.60 -33.71
N TYR A 54 28.86 -9.92 -32.80
CA TYR A 54 29.06 -9.99 -31.35
C TYR A 54 27.72 -10.13 -30.61
N PRO A 55 27.11 -11.35 -30.57
CA PRO A 55 25.78 -11.54 -30.00
C PRO A 55 25.75 -11.48 -28.46
N LEU A 56 26.83 -11.90 -27.79
CA LEU A 56 26.91 -11.99 -26.33
C LEU A 56 26.70 -10.65 -25.59
N PRO A 57 27.40 -9.55 -25.91
CA PRO A 57 27.20 -8.29 -25.18
C PRO A 57 25.77 -7.75 -25.33
N PHE A 58 25.10 -8.03 -26.45
CA PHE A 58 23.73 -7.58 -26.69
C PHE A 58 22.69 -8.32 -25.83
N ILE A 59 23.00 -9.53 -25.36
CA ILE A 59 22.14 -10.30 -24.44
C ILE A 59 22.49 -9.96 -22.98
N VAL A 60 23.78 -9.86 -22.66
CA VAL A 60 24.24 -9.63 -21.28
C VAL A 60 23.88 -8.21 -20.80
N LEU A 61 24.04 -7.20 -21.66
CA LEU A 61 23.78 -5.80 -21.30
C LEU A 61 22.33 -5.55 -20.84
N PRO A 62 21.26 -5.93 -21.58
CA PRO A 62 19.89 -5.70 -21.13
C PRO A 62 19.57 -6.52 -19.87
N VAL A 63 20.09 -7.74 -19.72
CA VAL A 63 19.90 -8.53 -18.50
C VAL A 63 20.52 -7.83 -17.29
N LEU A 64 21.73 -7.29 -17.42
CA LEU A 64 22.40 -6.57 -16.34
C LEU A 64 21.66 -5.26 -16.00
N ILE A 65 21.19 -4.52 -17.01
CA ILE A 65 20.39 -3.31 -16.78
C ILE A 65 19.08 -3.68 -16.06
N SER A 66 18.39 -4.73 -16.50
CA SER A 66 17.13 -5.18 -15.88
C SER A 66 17.33 -5.64 -14.45
N THR A 67 18.42 -6.35 -14.12
CA THR A 67 18.69 -6.75 -12.73
C THR A 67 19.01 -5.54 -11.86
N VAL A 68 19.84 -4.61 -12.34
CA VAL A 68 20.13 -3.35 -11.63
C VAL A 68 18.84 -2.55 -11.39
N LEU A 69 17.98 -2.39 -12.39
CA LEU A 69 16.70 -1.68 -12.22
C LEU A 69 15.73 -2.42 -11.29
N SER A 70 15.71 -3.75 -11.35
CA SER A 70 14.88 -4.59 -10.48
C SER A 70 15.27 -4.46 -9.00
N THR A 71 16.56 -4.34 -8.69
CA THR A 71 17.01 -4.09 -7.30
C THR A 71 16.47 -2.77 -6.73
N GLY A 72 16.22 -1.77 -7.58
CA GLY A 72 15.59 -0.52 -7.16
C GLY A 72 14.14 -0.71 -6.69
N LEU A 73 13.41 -1.63 -7.31
CA LEU A 73 12.02 -1.93 -6.93
C LEU A 73 11.93 -2.62 -5.57
N GLN A 74 12.91 -3.47 -5.23
CA GLN A 74 12.97 -4.14 -3.93
C GLN A 74 13.08 -3.15 -2.76
N ARG A 75 13.71 -1.99 -2.96
CA ARG A 75 13.80 -0.94 -1.94
C ARG A 75 12.51 -0.12 -1.78
N HIS A 76 11.59 -0.19 -2.74
CA HIS A 76 10.38 0.64 -2.76
C HIS A 76 9.22 0.05 -1.94
N GLY A 77 9.27 -1.24 -1.58
CA GLY A 77 8.21 -1.88 -0.78
C GLY A 77 8.04 -1.28 0.62
N GLN A 78 9.10 -0.71 1.20
CA GLN A 78 9.07 -0.12 2.54
C GLN A 78 8.43 1.28 2.59
N THR A 79 8.32 1.97 1.45
CA THR A 79 7.76 3.34 1.39
C THR A 79 6.28 3.38 0.99
N LEU A 80 5.69 2.23 0.63
CA LEU A 80 4.30 2.12 0.20
C LEU A 80 3.30 2.12 1.37
N MET A 81 3.79 1.92 2.60
CA MET A 81 3.04 2.16 3.84
C MET A 81 3.02 3.66 4.16
N LYS A 82 2.73 4.49 3.16
CA LYS A 82 2.45 5.91 3.40
C LYS A 82 0.98 6.03 3.74
N GLU A 83 0.76 6.28 5.03
CA GLU A 83 -0.24 7.24 5.52
C GLU A 83 -1.37 7.57 4.53
N THR A 84 -2.60 7.12 4.82
CA THR A 84 -3.78 7.34 3.94
C THR A 84 -3.95 8.80 3.51
N LEU A 85 -3.62 9.75 4.39
CA LEU A 85 -3.67 11.18 4.07
C LEU A 85 -2.71 11.57 2.94
N ASP A 86 -1.55 10.92 2.84
CA ASP A 86 -0.55 11.18 1.80
C ASP A 86 -1.05 10.79 0.40
N LEU A 87 -1.98 9.84 0.31
CA LEU A 87 -2.57 9.37 -0.94
C LEU A 87 -3.65 10.31 -1.49
N TYR A 88 -4.44 10.92 -0.60
CA TYR A 88 -5.60 11.71 -0.98
C TYR A 88 -5.37 13.22 -0.99
N THR A 89 -4.23 13.69 -0.47
CA THR A 89 -3.90 15.12 -0.47
C THR A 89 -2.77 15.44 -1.45
N PRO A 90 -2.87 16.52 -2.25
CA PRO A 90 -1.77 16.91 -3.12
C PRO A 90 -0.54 17.31 -2.29
N THR A 91 0.65 17.09 -2.84
CA THR A 91 1.92 17.31 -2.11
C THR A 91 2.09 18.74 -1.60
N ASN A 92 1.50 19.72 -2.30
CA ASN A 92 1.55 21.15 -1.97
C ASN A 92 0.22 21.68 -1.39
N ALA A 93 -0.52 20.83 -0.66
CA ALA A 93 -1.74 21.28 0.02
C ALA A 93 -1.41 22.19 1.21
N GLN A 94 -2.16 23.29 1.37
CA GLN A 94 -2.11 24.15 2.57
C GLN A 94 -2.32 23.33 3.86
N ALA A 95 -3.30 22.40 3.84
CA ALA A 95 -3.57 21.51 4.96
C ALA A 95 -2.35 20.68 5.40
N ARG A 96 -1.44 20.30 4.48
CA ARG A 96 -0.19 19.59 4.84
C ARG A 96 0.79 20.51 5.57
N ILE A 97 0.85 21.79 5.20
CA ILE A 97 1.73 22.76 5.85
C ILE A 97 1.24 23.01 7.28
N GLU A 98 -0.07 23.21 7.44
CA GLU A 98 -0.70 23.40 8.74
C GLU A 98 -0.55 22.17 9.64
N LEU A 99 -0.76 20.96 9.10
CA LEU A 99 -0.54 19.71 9.85
C LEU A 99 0.92 19.53 10.26
N LYS A 100 1.89 19.86 9.40
CA LYS A 100 3.32 19.84 9.77
C LYS A 100 3.63 20.84 10.87
N HIS A 101 3.00 22.02 10.84
CA HIS A 101 3.18 23.02 11.87
C HIS A 101 2.58 22.54 13.20
N LEU A 102 1.36 21.99 13.17
CA LEU A 102 0.72 21.39 14.33
C LEU A 102 1.55 20.24 14.92
N ASP A 103 2.09 19.35 14.09
CA ASP A 103 2.97 18.25 14.52
C ASP A 103 4.26 18.76 15.19
N SER A 104 4.81 19.88 14.68
CA SER A 104 5.98 20.50 15.29
C SER A 104 5.69 21.19 16.63
N LEU A 105 4.48 21.74 16.82
CA LEU A 105 4.06 22.39 18.08
C LEU A 105 3.53 21.40 19.11
N PHE A 106 2.83 20.36 18.65
CA PHE A 106 2.11 19.38 19.47
C PHE A 106 2.57 17.97 19.10
N HIS A 107 3.86 17.70 19.31
CA HIS A 107 4.42 16.38 19.05
C HIS A 107 3.70 15.32 19.88
N ILE A 108 3.21 14.26 19.24
CA ILE A 108 2.45 13.19 19.89
C ILE A 108 3.42 12.31 20.68
N ASN A 109 3.53 12.57 21.99
CA ASN A 109 4.29 11.76 22.91
C ASN A 109 3.37 10.98 23.85
N ASP A 110 3.43 9.66 23.80
CA ASP A 110 2.55 8.77 24.58
C ASP A 110 2.86 8.78 26.09
N SER A 111 4.01 9.34 26.49
CA SER A 111 4.39 9.44 27.91
C SER A 111 3.75 10.61 28.65
N ASP A 112 3.20 11.60 27.93
CA ASP A 112 2.74 12.85 28.53
C ASP A 112 1.21 12.83 28.73
N PRO A 113 0.70 12.86 29.97
CA PRO A 113 -0.74 12.70 30.25
C PRO A 113 -1.57 13.86 29.68
N PHE A 114 -1.01 15.06 29.54
CA PHE A 114 -1.76 16.26 29.11
C PHE A 114 -2.20 16.25 27.63
N TYR A 115 -1.81 15.26 26.83
CA TYR A 115 -2.05 15.28 25.38
C TYR A 115 -3.31 14.56 24.90
N ALA A 116 -3.99 13.81 25.78
CA ALA A 116 -5.12 12.98 25.38
C ALA A 116 -6.28 13.77 24.74
N ILE A 117 -6.55 15.00 25.21
CA ILE A 117 -7.66 15.86 24.75
C ILE A 117 -7.26 16.72 23.53
N ARG A 118 -5.96 16.87 23.24
CA ARG A 118 -5.43 17.75 22.18
C ARG A 118 -4.92 17.00 20.95
N ARG A 119 -5.21 15.70 20.85
CA ARG A 119 -4.83 14.89 19.69
C ARG A 119 -5.62 15.32 18.46
N TYR A 120 -4.91 15.80 17.44
CA TYR A 120 -5.47 16.10 16.12
C TYR A 120 -5.39 14.88 15.17
N ASP A 121 -4.64 13.84 15.54
CA ASP A 121 -4.46 12.63 14.73
C ASP A 121 -5.42 11.52 15.16
N ASN A 122 -6.27 11.08 14.22
CA ASN A 122 -7.20 9.97 14.41
C ASN A 122 -6.67 8.62 13.89
N ARG A 123 -5.42 8.56 13.42
CA ARG A 123 -4.87 7.34 12.80
C ARG A 123 -4.60 6.21 13.77
N ARG A 124 -4.52 6.50 15.07
CA ARG A 124 -4.21 5.53 16.14
C ARG A 124 -5.42 5.24 17.05
N ALA A 125 -6.62 5.29 16.49
CA ALA A 125 -7.86 4.92 17.17
C ALA A 125 -8.36 3.54 16.70
N GLY A 126 -8.68 2.66 17.65
CA GLY A 126 -9.39 1.42 17.38
C GLY A 126 -10.86 1.58 17.76
N TYR A 127 -11.77 1.28 16.82
CA TYR A 127 -13.20 1.35 17.06
C TYR A 127 -13.80 -0.06 17.11
N ILE A 128 -14.64 -0.30 18.11
CA ILE A 128 -15.46 -1.49 18.19
C ILE A 128 -16.90 -1.02 17.98
N ILE A 129 -17.46 -1.36 16.83
CA ILE A 129 -18.82 -0.98 16.47
C ILE A 129 -19.71 -2.19 16.69
N VAL A 130 -20.63 -2.08 17.64
CA VAL A 130 -21.63 -3.12 17.90
C VAL A 130 -22.90 -2.75 17.15
N THR A 131 -23.27 -3.57 16.17
CA THR A 131 -24.50 -3.40 15.40
C THR A 131 -25.46 -4.55 15.65
N HIS A 132 -26.75 -4.26 15.53
CA HIS A 132 -27.78 -5.30 15.53
C HIS A 132 -27.89 -5.93 14.13
N ARG A 133 -28.22 -7.23 14.07
CA ARG A 133 -28.32 -7.97 12.79
C ARG A 133 -29.50 -7.50 11.93
N ASN A 134 -30.58 -7.10 12.57
CA ASN A 134 -31.77 -6.57 11.92
C ASN A 134 -31.79 -5.05 12.02
N GLU A 135 -32.07 -4.37 10.90
CA GLU A 135 -32.24 -2.93 10.84
C GLU A 135 -33.46 -2.49 11.67
N GLY A 136 -33.28 -1.53 12.59
CA GLY A 136 -34.37 -0.92 13.35
C GLY A 136 -34.63 -1.48 14.75
N GLU A 137 -33.91 -2.52 15.19
CA GLU A 137 -34.00 -2.99 16.58
C GLU A 137 -33.13 -2.15 17.53
N ASN A 138 -33.56 -2.04 18.79
CA ASN A 138 -32.94 -1.16 19.76
C ASN A 138 -31.61 -1.72 20.27
N ILE A 139 -30.49 -1.09 19.87
CA ILE A 139 -29.14 -1.42 20.32
C ILE A 139 -28.90 -1.10 21.81
N LEU A 140 -29.75 -0.27 22.43
CA LEU A 140 -29.69 0.03 23.87
C LEU A 140 -30.38 -1.04 24.73
N ASN A 141 -30.72 -2.20 24.17
CA ASN A 141 -31.21 -3.32 24.94
C ASN A 141 -30.14 -3.72 25.99
N PRO A 142 -30.52 -3.96 27.26
CA PRO A 142 -29.59 -4.40 28.31
C PRO A 142 -28.75 -5.61 27.89
N ILE A 143 -29.27 -6.49 27.03
CA ILE A 143 -28.52 -7.66 26.51
C ILE A 143 -27.36 -7.22 25.59
N ALA A 144 -27.61 -6.25 24.71
CA ALA A 144 -26.58 -5.72 23.80
C ALA A 144 -25.52 -4.94 24.57
N VAL A 145 -25.93 -4.15 25.57
CA VAL A 145 -25.02 -3.44 26.48
C VAL A 145 -24.15 -4.43 27.27
N TYR A 146 -24.74 -5.50 27.82
CA TYR A 146 -24.00 -6.55 28.52
C TYR A 146 -23.00 -7.28 27.62
N ALA A 147 -23.37 -7.57 26.37
CA ALA A 147 -22.46 -8.18 25.41
C ALA A 147 -21.28 -7.24 25.07
N ALA A 148 -21.55 -5.93 24.94
CA ALA A 148 -20.52 -4.93 24.70
C ALA A 148 -19.54 -4.79 25.88
N THR A 149 -20.03 -4.80 27.12
CA THR A 149 -19.15 -4.74 28.32
C THR A 149 -18.31 -6.01 28.46
N HIS A 150 -18.88 -7.18 28.16
CA HIS A 150 -18.12 -8.43 28.13
C HIS A 150 -17.01 -8.41 27.07
N LEU A 151 -17.30 -7.92 25.87
CA LEU A 151 -16.32 -7.75 24.80
C LEU A 151 -15.18 -6.79 25.21
N TRP A 152 -15.52 -5.68 25.87
CA TRP A 152 -14.54 -4.72 26.37
C TRP A 152 -13.58 -5.35 27.40
N ALA A 153 -14.09 -6.16 28.32
CA ALA A 153 -13.26 -6.88 29.29
C ALA A 153 -12.30 -7.87 28.58
N ALA A 154 -12.78 -8.56 27.54
CA ALA A 154 -11.93 -9.45 26.74
C ALA A 154 -10.80 -8.68 26.04
N VAL A 155 -11.09 -7.50 25.47
CA VAL A 155 -10.07 -6.66 24.81
C VAL A 155 -9.01 -6.17 25.78
N GLN A 156 -9.39 -5.77 27.01
CA GLN A 156 -8.42 -5.32 28.01
C GLN A 156 -7.45 -6.43 28.46
N SER A 157 -7.91 -7.68 28.44
CA SER A 157 -7.08 -8.84 28.83
C SER A 157 -6.25 -9.41 27.68
N LEU A 158 -6.39 -8.89 26.47
CA LEU A 158 -5.63 -9.34 25.30
C LEU A 158 -4.15 -8.94 25.45
N ALA A 159 -3.27 -9.93 25.34
CA ALA A 159 -1.82 -9.74 25.26
C ALA A 159 -1.36 -10.07 23.84
N VAL A 160 -0.73 -9.11 23.17
CA VAL A 160 -0.16 -9.29 21.83
C VAL A 160 1.36 -9.41 21.96
N GLU A 161 1.94 -10.39 21.28
CA GLU A 161 3.40 -10.58 21.26
C GLU A 161 4.00 -9.79 20.09
N ASP A 162 4.92 -8.89 20.40
CA ASP A 162 5.62 -8.09 19.40
C ASP A 162 6.76 -8.87 18.74
N LYS A 163 7.33 -8.32 17.66
CA LYS A 163 8.49 -8.88 16.93
C LYS A 163 9.72 -9.10 17.81
N GLU A 164 9.79 -8.40 18.94
CA GLU A 164 10.84 -8.54 19.96
C GLU A 164 10.47 -9.49 21.11
N HIS A 165 9.44 -10.35 20.95
CA HIS A 165 8.93 -11.28 21.98
C HIS A 165 8.49 -10.61 23.29
N ARG A 166 8.15 -9.31 23.23
CA ARG A 166 7.53 -8.60 24.34
C ARG A 166 6.03 -8.80 24.27
N LYS A 167 5.44 -9.27 25.38
CA LYS A 167 3.98 -9.30 25.54
C LYS A 167 3.52 -7.90 25.91
N ILE A 168 2.79 -7.27 25.02
CA ILE A 168 2.23 -5.93 25.19
C ILE A 168 0.75 -6.08 25.52
N ASN A 169 0.33 -5.48 26.63
CA ASN A 169 -1.06 -5.47 27.07
C ASN A 169 -1.74 -4.14 26.68
N TYR A 170 -3.06 -4.17 26.53
CA TYR A 170 -3.86 -2.97 26.26
C TYR A 170 -3.57 -1.75 27.18
N PRO A 171 -3.50 -1.89 28.53
CA PRO A 171 -3.26 -0.75 29.43
C PRO A 171 -1.89 -0.08 29.27
N GLU A 172 -0.92 -0.75 28.63
CA GLU A 172 0.42 -0.19 28.42
C GLU A 172 0.47 0.71 27.18
N ILE A 173 -0.38 0.45 26.19
CA ILE A 173 -0.46 1.21 24.93
C ILE A 173 -1.57 2.25 24.92
N CYS A 174 -2.56 2.13 25.80
CA CYS A 174 -3.69 3.04 25.81
C CYS A 174 -3.29 4.44 26.28
N VAL A 175 -3.94 5.45 25.71
CA VAL A 175 -3.77 6.84 26.10
C VAL A 175 -4.27 7.05 27.53
N LYS A 176 -3.43 7.59 28.40
CA LYS A 176 -3.81 7.91 29.78
C LYS A 176 -4.39 9.32 29.85
N PHE A 177 -5.60 9.42 30.39
CA PHE A 177 -6.25 10.70 30.66
C PHE A 177 -5.93 11.14 32.09
N PRO A 178 -5.36 12.34 32.32
CA PRO A 178 -5.18 12.88 33.65
C PRO A 178 -6.54 13.32 34.16
N ILE A 179 -7.16 12.47 34.97
CA ILE A 179 -8.35 12.84 35.73
C ILE A 179 -7.86 13.75 36.86
N SER A 180 -8.50 14.91 37.05
CA SER A 180 -8.14 15.78 38.16
C SER A 180 -8.49 15.09 39.49
N PRO A 181 -7.68 15.26 40.55
CA PRO A 181 -7.93 14.58 41.83
C PRO A 181 -9.25 14.99 42.49
N GLU A 182 -9.83 16.12 42.07
CA GLU A 182 -11.17 16.55 42.51
C GLU A 182 -12.29 15.72 41.86
N PHE A 183 -12.12 15.33 40.59
CA PHE A 183 -13.07 14.47 39.88
C PHE A 183 -13.04 13.02 40.40
N ASP A 184 -11.85 12.50 40.73
CA ASP A 184 -11.74 11.17 41.35
C ASP A 184 -12.47 11.10 42.69
N ARG A 185 -12.37 12.16 43.50
CA ARG A 185 -13.16 12.26 44.72
C ARG A 185 -14.63 12.23 44.36
N LEU A 186 -15.08 13.09 43.44
CA LEU A 186 -16.48 13.20 42.96
C LEU A 186 -17.10 11.88 42.52
N LEU A 187 -16.36 11.11 41.72
CA LEU A 187 -16.79 9.79 41.27
C LEU A 187 -16.87 8.81 42.44
N LEU A 188 -15.90 8.79 43.36
CA LEU A 188 -15.94 7.90 44.53
C LEU A 188 -17.17 8.15 45.41
N HIS A 189 -17.58 9.40 45.64
CA HIS A 189 -18.77 9.68 46.46
C HIS A 189 -20.10 9.56 45.74
N THR A 190 -20.12 9.63 44.40
CA THR A 190 -21.34 9.31 43.62
C THR A 190 -21.51 7.81 43.39
N PHE A 191 -20.43 7.06 43.14
CA PHE A 191 -20.48 5.60 42.93
C PHE A 191 -20.83 4.81 44.20
N LEU A 192 -20.45 5.29 45.39
CA LEU A 192 -20.78 4.61 46.65
C LEU A 192 -22.24 4.82 47.11
N ASN A 193 -22.96 5.80 46.56
CA ASN A 193 -24.29 6.20 47.06
C ASN A 193 -25.45 5.98 46.07
N LEU A 194 -25.22 5.45 44.87
CA LEU A 194 -26.29 5.24 43.90
C LEU A 194 -26.50 3.76 43.62
N ASN A 195 -27.63 3.26 44.14
CA ASN A 195 -28.35 2.11 43.59
C ASN A 195 -28.40 2.24 42.06
N LEU A 196 -27.63 1.35 41.42
CA LEU A 196 -27.65 0.78 40.09
C LEU A 196 -28.80 1.15 39.11
N THR A 197 -29.08 2.43 38.82
CA THR A 197 -29.98 2.80 37.70
C THR A 197 -29.66 4.11 36.97
N ALA A 198 -28.82 5.02 37.51
CA ALA A 198 -28.73 6.38 36.98
C ALA A 198 -27.48 6.72 36.12
N ILE A 199 -26.46 5.87 36.04
CA ILE A 199 -25.15 6.23 35.43
C ILE A 199 -24.97 5.64 34.02
N VAL A 200 -26.06 5.43 33.27
CA VAL A 200 -25.99 5.17 31.82
C VAL A 200 -26.27 6.46 31.01
N LEU A 201 -26.55 7.59 31.67
CA LEU A 201 -27.07 8.79 31.01
C LEU A 201 -26.05 9.88 30.65
N MET A 202 -24.74 9.64 30.78
CA MET A 202 -23.73 10.61 30.35
C MET A 202 -22.50 9.96 29.72
N HIS A 203 -22.68 9.15 28.68
CA HIS A 203 -21.66 9.05 27.63
C HIS A 203 -22.26 8.52 26.32
N ILE A 204 -23.19 9.30 25.76
CA ILE A 204 -23.55 9.23 24.35
C ILE A 204 -23.48 10.68 23.88
N ASP A 205 -22.30 11.10 23.45
CA ASP A 205 -22.16 12.37 22.75
C ASP A 205 -22.81 12.22 21.36
N SER A 206 -23.72 13.16 21.08
CA SER A 206 -24.28 13.46 19.76
C SER A 206 -23.25 14.10 18.84
#